data_AF-A0A959SUI8-F1
#
_entry.id   AF-A0A959SUI8-F1
#
_cell.length_a   1.000
_cell.length_b   1.000
_cell.length_c   1.000
_cell.angle_alpha   90.00
_cell.angle_beta   90.00
_cell.angle_gamma   90.00
#
_symmetry.space_group_name_H-M   'P 1'
#
loop_
_entity.id
_entity.type
_entity.pdbx_description
1 polymer ?
#
loop_
_entity_poly.entity_id
_entity_poly.type
_entity_poly.pdbx_seq_one_letter_code
_entity_poly.pdbx_strand_id
1 'polypeptide(L)'
;RLQKAGHEIGSHTMAHTNVAAMTTAEFTEDCGRMRQVLMQRCGEAKHFAFPYGRFFHFNEAARKVVFDGGFISCATAERGCHINGLRPLEPRELVIRRDHVIADWKLAHIVHFLVQAARRASFQGNFHQWGR
;
A
#
# COMPACT_ATOMS: atom_id res chain seq x y z
N ARG A 1 10.17 -17.76 10.84
CA ARG A 1 11.42 -18.04 10.08
C ARG A 1 11.77 -16.87 9.16
N LEU A 2 10.84 -16.38 8.32
CA LEU A 2 11.06 -15.23 7.42
C LEU A 2 11.52 -13.94 8.14
N GLN A 3 10.85 -13.54 9.22
CA GLN A 3 11.24 -12.31 9.94
C GLN A 3 12.64 -12.37 10.55
N LYS A 4 13.10 -13.56 10.98
CA LYS A 4 14.48 -13.76 11.45
C LYS A 4 15.52 -13.63 10.34
N ALA A 5 15.10 -13.75 9.08
CA ALA A 5 15.93 -13.52 7.90
C ALA A 5 15.77 -12.09 7.32
N GLY A 6 15.12 -11.18 8.07
CA GLY A 6 14.98 -9.77 7.67
C GLY A 6 13.76 -9.45 6.81
N HIS A 7 12.86 -10.41 6.57
CA HIS A 7 11.61 -10.13 5.85
C HIS A 7 10.60 -9.38 6.71
N GLU A 8 9.91 -8.42 6.10
CA GLU A 8 8.75 -7.77 6.69
C GLU A 8 7.44 -8.49 6.33
N ILE A 9 6.48 -8.48 7.26
CA ILE A 9 5.14 -9.03 7.06
C ILE A 9 4.13 -7.88 7.18
N GLY A 10 3.51 -7.54 6.06
CA GLY A 10 2.42 -6.55 5.99
C GLY A 10 1.03 -7.20 5.96
N SER A 11 -0.01 -6.36 5.96
CA SER A 11 -1.41 -6.79 5.88
C SER A 11 -2.00 -6.59 4.48
N HIS A 12 -2.99 -7.44 4.13
CA HIS A 12 -3.62 -7.46 2.81
C HIS A 12 -5.11 -7.84 2.84
N THR A 13 -5.84 -7.46 3.89
CA THR A 13 -7.20 -7.92 4.26
C THR A 13 -7.25 -9.39 4.69
N MET A 14 -8.35 -9.84 5.30
CA MET A 14 -8.50 -11.24 5.69
C MET A 14 -8.84 -12.17 4.52
N ALA A 15 -9.62 -11.69 3.55
CA ALA A 15 -10.20 -12.52 2.48
C ALA A 15 -9.87 -12.04 1.07
N HIS A 16 -8.89 -11.13 0.92
CA HIS A 16 -8.55 -10.49 -0.36
C HIS A 16 -9.76 -9.78 -1.00
N THR A 17 -10.63 -9.21 -0.16
CA THR A 17 -11.84 -8.50 -0.56
C THR A 17 -11.49 -7.14 -1.16
N ASN A 18 -12.22 -6.73 -2.19
CA ASN A 18 -12.11 -5.37 -2.70
C ASN A 18 -12.63 -4.39 -1.64
N VAL A 19 -11.73 -3.60 -1.04
CA VAL A 19 -12.07 -2.72 0.08
C VAL A 19 -13.09 -1.66 -0.31
N ALA A 20 -13.08 -1.18 -1.57
CA ALA A 20 -14.08 -0.24 -2.05
C ALA A 20 -15.50 -0.82 -2.15
N ALA A 21 -15.65 -2.16 -2.13
CA ALA A 21 -16.95 -2.82 -2.11
C ALA A 21 -17.46 -3.11 -0.67
N MET A 22 -16.64 -2.84 0.34
CA MET A 22 -17.00 -2.99 1.74
C MET A 22 -17.56 -1.67 2.29
N THR A 23 -18.52 -1.77 3.19
CA THR A 23 -18.89 -0.67 4.06
C THR A 23 -17.73 -0.34 5.01
N THR A 24 -17.70 0.89 5.53
CA THR A 24 -16.69 1.30 6.52
C THR A 24 -16.71 0.41 7.76
N ALA A 25 -17.89 -0.06 8.19
CA ALA A 25 -18.03 -0.96 9.34
C ALA A 25 -17.39 -2.32 9.07
N GLU A 26 -17.72 -2.95 7.94
CA GLU A 26 -17.13 -4.24 7.53
C GLU A 26 -15.60 -4.14 7.41
N PHE A 27 -15.09 -3.07 6.82
CA PHE A 27 -13.65 -2.90 6.69
C PHE A 27 -12.96 -2.58 8.02
N THR A 28 -13.64 -1.90 8.95
CA THR A 28 -13.14 -1.71 10.31
C THR A 28 -13.01 -3.04 11.05
N GLU A 29 -13.99 -3.92 10.93
CA GLU A 29 -13.93 -5.27 11.49
C GLU A 29 -12.82 -6.11 10.86
N ASP A 30 -12.72 -6.14 9.52
CA ASP A 30 -11.65 -6.84 8.80
C ASP A 30 -10.27 -6.32 9.23
N CYS A 31 -10.12 -4.99 9.33
CA CYS A 31 -8.89 -4.33 9.76
C CYS A 31 -8.50 -4.71 11.19
N GLY A 32 -9.47 -4.74 12.11
CA GLY A 32 -9.25 -5.21 13.48
C GLY A 32 -8.81 -6.67 13.54
N ARG A 33 -9.54 -7.54 12.83
CA ARG A 33 -9.27 -8.99 12.79
C ARG A 33 -7.92 -9.30 12.16
N MET A 34 -7.57 -8.68 11.03
CA MET A 34 -6.26 -8.89 10.39
C MET A 34 -5.11 -8.45 11.28
N ARG A 35 -5.24 -7.32 11.99
CA ARG A 35 -4.23 -6.86 12.95
C ARG A 35 -4.08 -7.82 14.11
N GLN A 36 -5.18 -8.29 14.69
CA GLN A 36 -5.15 -9.26 15.78
C GLN A 36 -4.42 -10.54 15.36
N VAL A 37 -4.77 -11.11 14.20
CA VAL A 37 -4.16 -12.35 13.70
C VAL A 37 -2.67 -12.16 13.40
N LEU A 38 -2.30 -11.04 12.75
CA LEU A 38 -0.89 -10.74 12.46
C LEU A 38 -0.10 -10.51 13.75
N MET A 39 -0.63 -9.74 14.71
CA MET A 39 0.02 -9.53 16.01
C MET A 39 0.27 -10.85 16.75
N GLN A 40 -0.73 -11.73 16.78
CA GLN A 40 -0.62 -13.01 17.46
C GLN A 40 0.41 -13.96 16.80
N ARG A 41 0.54 -13.94 15.47
CA ARG A 41 1.33 -14.93 14.72
C ARG A 41 2.71 -14.43 14.29
N CYS A 42 2.80 -13.14 14.02
CA CYS A 42 3.93 -12.48 13.35
C CYS A 42 4.42 -11.25 14.14
N GLY A 43 3.70 -10.79 15.17
CA GLY A 43 3.96 -9.50 15.80
C GLY A 43 3.42 -8.34 14.98
N GLU A 44 3.96 -7.14 15.21
CA GLU A 44 3.43 -5.91 14.64
C GLU A 44 3.53 -5.88 13.10
N ALA A 45 2.39 -5.70 12.44
CA ALA A 45 2.31 -5.41 11.02
C ALA A 45 2.15 -3.90 10.81
N LYS A 46 3.18 -3.25 10.25
CA LYS A 46 3.26 -1.79 10.10
C LYS A 46 2.67 -1.26 8.81
N HIS A 47 2.61 -2.12 7.79
CA HIS A 47 2.25 -1.74 6.43
C HIS A 47 1.03 -2.49 5.95
N PHE A 48 0.16 -1.79 5.23
CA PHE A 48 -0.99 -2.35 4.56
C PHE A 48 -0.87 -2.16 3.05
N ALA A 49 -1.23 -3.17 2.27
CA ALA A 49 -1.48 -3.03 0.84
C ALA A 49 -2.94 -3.39 0.60
N PHE A 50 -3.69 -2.62 -0.19
CA PHE A 50 -5.07 -3.00 -0.48
C PHE A 50 -5.14 -3.97 -1.66
N PRO A 51 -6.02 -4.99 -1.61
CA PRO A 51 -6.27 -5.92 -2.71
C PRO A 51 -6.51 -5.23 -4.04
N TYR A 52 -6.04 -5.84 -5.12
CA TYR A 52 -6.14 -5.38 -6.52
C TYR A 52 -5.43 -4.05 -6.84
N GLY A 53 -5.19 -3.18 -5.85
CA GLY A 53 -4.17 -2.13 -5.89
C GLY A 53 -4.43 -0.90 -6.76
N ARG A 54 -5.60 -0.79 -7.42
CA ARG A 54 -5.99 0.41 -8.20
C ARG A 54 -6.69 1.44 -7.31
N PHE A 55 -6.61 2.72 -7.66
CA PHE A 55 -7.23 3.78 -6.86
C PHE A 55 -8.71 3.58 -6.56
N PHE A 56 -9.47 2.95 -7.46
CA PHE A 56 -10.90 2.66 -7.26
C PHE A 56 -11.18 1.38 -6.44
N HIS A 57 -10.16 0.64 -6.01
CA HIS A 57 -10.29 -0.50 -5.09
C HIS A 57 -10.14 -0.10 -3.61
N PHE A 58 -9.97 1.19 -3.34
CA PHE A 58 -9.76 1.76 -2.02
C PHE A 58 -10.37 3.17 -1.95
N ASN A 59 -10.66 3.69 -0.76
CA ASN A 59 -11.27 5.01 -0.59
C ASN A 59 -10.77 5.71 0.69
N GLU A 60 -11.14 6.98 0.86
CA GLU A 60 -10.66 7.79 1.99
C GLU A 60 -11.12 7.28 3.36
N ALA A 61 -12.35 6.76 3.44
CA ALA A 61 -12.86 6.18 4.68
C ALA A 61 -12.02 4.97 5.11
N ALA A 62 -11.71 4.08 4.16
CA ALA A 62 -10.83 2.95 4.39
C ALA A 62 -9.39 3.37 4.71
N ARG A 63 -8.86 4.42 4.05
CA ARG A 63 -7.55 5.00 4.38
C ARG A 63 -7.50 5.44 5.84
N LYS A 64 -8.54 6.14 6.31
CA LYS A 64 -8.65 6.56 7.71
C LYS A 64 -8.67 5.37 8.67
N VAL A 65 -9.46 4.33 8.38
CA VAL A 65 -9.50 3.09 9.18
C VAL A 65 -8.12 2.43 9.30
N VAL A 66 -7.35 2.36 8.21
CA VAL A 66 -5.99 1.78 8.22
C VAL A 66 -5.07 2.58 9.14
N PHE A 67 -4.98 3.90 8.95
CA PHE A 67 -4.06 4.70 9.76
C PHE A 67 -4.49 4.83 11.23
N ASP A 68 -5.79 4.93 11.50
CA ASP A 68 -6.32 4.97 12.87
C ASP A 68 -6.19 3.59 13.55
N GLY A 69 -6.15 2.51 12.78
CA GLY A 69 -5.78 1.18 13.23
C GLY A 69 -4.29 1.02 13.58
N GLY A 70 -3.45 2.03 13.35
CA GLY A 70 -2.04 2.05 13.73
C GLY A 70 -1.06 1.59 12.64
N PHE A 71 -1.52 1.41 11.41
CA PHE A 71 -0.61 1.23 10.27
C PHE A 71 0.10 2.55 9.95
N ILE A 72 1.37 2.49 9.56
CA ILE A 72 2.16 3.68 9.20
C ILE A 72 2.23 3.90 7.69
N SER A 73 1.75 2.98 6.87
CA SER A 73 1.69 3.16 5.43
C SER A 73 0.60 2.33 4.74
N CYS A 74 0.21 2.78 3.56
CA CYS A 74 -0.75 2.12 2.68
C CYS A 74 -0.21 2.08 1.24
N ALA A 75 -0.13 0.91 0.64
CA ALA A 75 0.46 0.70 -0.68
C ALA A 75 -0.57 0.31 -1.75
N THR A 76 -0.41 0.94 -2.91
CA THR A 76 -1.15 0.68 -4.15
C THR A 76 -0.40 -0.36 -5.01
N ALA A 77 -0.97 -0.73 -6.15
CA ALA A 77 -0.29 -1.36 -7.28
C ALA A 77 -0.18 -0.39 -8.49
N GLU A 78 -0.44 0.90 -8.26
CA GLU A 78 -0.29 1.95 -9.27
C GLU A 78 1.20 2.20 -9.49
N ARG A 79 1.62 2.18 -10.75
CA ARG A 79 3.03 2.37 -11.12
C ARG A 79 3.50 3.77 -10.75
N GLY A 80 4.74 3.87 -10.26
CA GLY A 80 5.36 5.16 -9.98
C GLY A 80 6.55 5.05 -9.05
N CYS A 81 7.28 6.15 -8.99
CA CYS A 81 8.45 6.34 -8.15
C CYS A 81 8.24 7.57 -7.28
N HIS A 82 8.85 7.57 -6.11
CA HIS A 82 8.80 8.67 -5.15
C HIS A 82 10.09 9.46 -5.20
N ILE A 83 9.97 10.78 -5.11
CA ILE A 83 11.13 11.64 -4.90
C ILE A 83 11.01 12.35 -3.57
N ASN A 84 12.16 12.62 -2.94
CA ASN A 84 12.19 13.45 -1.75
C ASN A 84 11.64 14.84 -2.07
N GLY A 85 10.87 15.36 -1.13
CA GLY A 85 10.24 16.67 -1.24
C GLY A 85 11.14 17.82 -0.85
N LEU A 86 10.58 19.02 -1.02
CA LEU A 86 11.09 20.25 -0.42
C LEU A 86 10.87 20.30 1.10
N ARG A 87 10.02 19.40 1.63
CA ARG A 87 9.72 19.22 3.05
C ARG A 87 9.58 17.73 3.39
N PRO A 88 9.71 17.36 4.68
CA PRO A 88 9.30 16.05 5.17
C PRO A 88 7.83 15.77 4.83
N LEU A 89 7.53 14.51 4.49
CA LEU A 89 6.19 14.03 4.22
C LEU A 89 5.66 13.31 5.46
N GLU A 90 4.45 13.64 5.87
CA GLU A 90 3.76 12.85 6.89
C GLU A 90 3.33 11.50 6.29
N PRO A 91 3.41 10.38 7.04
CA PRO A 91 3.11 9.05 6.48
C PRO A 91 1.71 8.94 5.89
N ARG A 92 0.75 9.69 6.43
CA ARG A 92 -0.61 9.76 5.90
C ARG A 92 -0.64 10.39 4.51
N GLU A 93 0.14 11.43 4.24
CA GLU A 93 0.13 12.16 2.96
C GLU A 93 0.64 11.32 1.78
N LEU A 94 1.56 10.39 2.06
CA LEU A 94 2.21 9.59 1.04
C LEU A 94 1.28 8.51 0.49
N VAL A 95 1.20 8.44 -0.84
CA VAL A 95 0.64 7.31 -1.56
C VAL A 95 1.77 6.46 -2.12
N ILE A 96 1.93 5.26 -1.58
CA ILE A 96 2.97 4.34 -2.02
C ILE A 96 2.55 3.72 -3.36
N ARG A 97 3.21 4.15 -4.44
CA ARG A 97 3.19 3.59 -5.79
C ARG A 97 4.25 2.50 -5.91
N ARG A 98 4.02 1.50 -6.76
CA ARG A 98 4.93 0.36 -6.95
C ARG A 98 4.93 -0.13 -8.38
N ASP A 99 6.08 -0.59 -8.85
CA ASP A 99 6.21 -1.27 -10.13
C ASP A 99 5.88 -2.76 -10.00
N HIS A 100 5.06 -3.27 -10.91
CA HIS A 100 4.85 -4.71 -11.07
C HIS A 100 6.03 -5.29 -11.85
N VAL A 101 6.64 -6.33 -11.29
CA VAL A 101 7.72 -7.11 -11.89
C VAL A 101 7.23 -8.54 -12.05
N ILE A 102 7.25 -9.05 -13.28
CA ILE A 102 6.89 -10.43 -13.61
C ILE A 102 8.16 -11.12 -14.08
N ALA A 103 8.50 -12.26 -13.47
CA ALA A 103 9.77 -12.96 -13.74
C ALA A 103 9.91 -13.42 -15.21
N ASP A 104 8.78 -13.66 -15.89
CA ASP A 104 8.73 -14.06 -17.30
C ASP A 104 8.90 -12.87 -18.28
N TRP A 105 8.91 -11.64 -17.78
CA TRP A 105 9.18 -10.48 -18.64
C TRP A 105 10.66 -10.36 -18.97
N LYS A 106 10.95 -9.98 -20.22
CA LYS A 106 12.30 -9.56 -20.60
C LYS A 106 12.80 -8.48 -19.65
N LEU A 107 14.03 -8.61 -19.17
CA LEU A 107 14.64 -7.64 -18.27
C LEU A 107 14.59 -6.21 -18.83
N ALA A 108 14.75 -6.06 -20.15
CA ALA A 108 14.62 -4.77 -20.83
C ALA A 108 13.24 -4.11 -20.62
N HIS A 109 12.15 -4.87 -20.54
CA HIS A 109 10.82 -4.33 -20.25
C HIS A 109 10.71 -3.86 -18.80
N ILE A 110 11.22 -4.66 -17.86
CA ILE A 110 11.25 -4.30 -16.43
C ILE A 110 12.04 -3.00 -16.24
N VAL A 111 13.25 -2.93 -16.80
CA VAL A 111 14.11 -1.74 -16.76
C VAL A 111 13.42 -0.55 -17.44
N HIS A 112 12.77 -0.75 -18.59
CA HIS A 112 12.03 0.31 -19.26
C HIS A 112 10.98 0.93 -18.33
N PHE A 113 10.13 0.11 -17.68
CA PHE A 113 9.09 0.63 -16.80
C PHE A 113 9.66 1.33 -15.57
N LEU A 114 10.69 0.77 -14.93
CA LEU A 114 11.35 1.40 -13.78
C LEU A 114 11.96 2.77 -14.15
N VAL A 115 12.65 2.85 -15.30
CA VAL A 115 13.25 4.11 -15.78
C VAL A 115 12.17 5.13 -16.14
N GLN A 116 11.08 4.71 -16.78
CA GLN A 116 9.97 5.60 -17.09
C GLN A 116 9.28 6.13 -15.83
N ALA A 117 9.08 5.29 -14.82
CA ALA A 117 8.54 5.70 -13.52
C ALA A 117 9.45 6.73 -12.84
N ALA A 118 10.77 6.51 -12.85
CA ALA A 118 11.75 7.44 -12.27
C ALA A 118 11.79 8.78 -13.03
N ARG A 119 11.80 8.77 -14.38
CA ARG A 119 11.82 9.98 -15.21
C ARG A 119 10.57 10.85 -15.06
N ARG A 120 9.43 10.24 -14.76
CA ARG A 120 8.14 10.93 -14.56
C ARG A 120 7.87 11.28 -13.10
N ALA A 121 8.74 10.88 -12.19
CA ALA A 121 8.54 11.12 -10.77
C ALA A 121 8.55 12.63 -10.49
N SER A 122 7.62 13.06 -9.65
CA SER A 122 7.52 14.45 -9.20
C SER A 122 7.02 14.46 -7.77
N PHE A 123 7.28 15.55 -7.05
CA PHE A 123 6.83 15.67 -5.67
C PHE A 123 5.30 15.60 -5.58
N GLN A 124 4.60 16.19 -6.55
CA GLN A 124 3.14 16.09 -6.65
C GLN A 124 2.66 14.63 -6.84
N GLY A 125 3.47 13.79 -7.49
CA GLY A 125 3.19 12.37 -7.72
C GLY A 125 3.19 11.51 -6.44
N ASN A 126 3.79 12.01 -5.35
CA ASN A 126 3.76 11.35 -4.04
C ASN A 126 2.37 11.37 -3.40
N PHE A 127 1.46 12.21 -3.88
CA PHE A 127 0.12 12.40 -3.30
C PHE A 127 -0.96 11.80 -4.20
N HIS A 128 -2.13 11.56 -3.60
CA HIS A 128 -3.38 11.25 -4.29
C HIS A 128 -4.55 11.82 -3.49
N GLN A 129 -5.53 12.39 -4.18
CA GLN A 129 -6.76 12.89 -3.56
C GLN A 129 -7.79 11.76 -3.55
N TRP A 130 -7.99 11.17 -2.38
CA TRP A 130 -9.02 10.17 -2.15
C TRP A 130 -10.36 10.89 -1.93
N GLY A 131 -11.35 10.70 -2.80
CA GLY A 131 -12.71 11.25 -2.62
C GLY A 131 -13.09 12.44 -3.52
N ARG A 132 -12.84 12.35 -4.83
CA ARG A 132 -13.67 13.08 -5.81
C ARG A 132 -14.73 12.15 -6.38
#